data_AF-A0A3N6PXM6-F1
#
_entry.id   AF-A0A3N6PXM6-F1
#
_cell.length_a   1.000
_cell.length_b   1.000
_cell.length_c   1.000
_cell.angle_alpha   90.00
_cell.angle_beta   90.00
_cell.angle_gamma   90.00
#
_symmetry.space_group_name_H-M   'P 1'
#
loop_
_entity.id
_entity.type
_entity.pdbx_description
1 polymer ?
#
loop_
_entity_poly.entity_id
_entity_poly.type
_entity_poly.pdbx_seq_one_letter_code
_entity_poly.pdbx_strand_id
1 'polypeptide(L)'
;MEGSKKGEAVFDSMNLNPQLFLNETLNTVEDIVGEAFDFYTLEASNLLKIDGRADNNRSRELAKGIDRVRGMIQSVLEDRLRMWEAYCLRYTFAVPEDFVLPESDAQNIQPLPNDQDLDAELDSLSRKLHLERNRSVELNSELQALERRSVSNELSARLVNEVSKLYDESSVNDMSKEMTKVASELRAAINRLKTRRTNAAERATGERLKNNGIDFPATALGGKIEELDKFLAELRKM
;
A
#
# COMPACT_ATOMS: atom_id res chain seq x y z
N MET A 1 -53.84 -8.02 13.47
CA MET A 1 -52.48 -7.42 13.43
C MET A 1 -52.26 -6.51 14.66
N GLU A 2 -52.78 -6.91 15.84
CA GLU A 2 -52.67 -6.13 17.09
C GLU A 2 -51.72 -6.75 18.13
N GLY A 3 -51.33 -8.02 17.97
CA GLY A 3 -50.39 -8.70 18.88
C GLY A 3 -48.95 -8.17 18.82
N SER A 4 -48.52 -7.60 17.68
CA SER A 4 -47.14 -7.12 17.50
C SER A 4 -46.78 -5.93 18.40
N LYS A 5 -47.74 -5.03 18.68
CA LYS A 5 -47.48 -3.80 19.44
C LYS A 5 -47.36 -4.05 20.94
N LYS A 6 -48.05 -5.07 21.47
CA LYS A 6 -47.96 -5.43 22.88
C LYS A 6 -46.60 -6.05 23.20
N GLY A 7 -46.11 -6.94 22.33
CA GLY A 7 -44.80 -7.57 22.51
C GLY A 7 -43.67 -6.54 22.53
N GLU A 8 -43.69 -5.63 21.55
CA GLU A 8 -42.69 -4.56 21.43
C GLU A 8 -42.61 -3.68 22.69
N ALA A 9 -43.76 -3.22 23.20
CA ALA A 9 -43.80 -2.41 24.42
C ALA A 9 -43.24 -3.12 25.67
N VAL A 10 -43.40 -4.45 25.77
CA VAL A 10 -42.84 -5.24 26.87
C VAL A 10 -41.32 -5.28 26.78
N PHE A 11 -40.76 -5.52 25.59
CA PHE A 11 -39.31 -5.54 25.40
C PHE A 11 -38.69 -4.14 25.55
N ASP A 12 -39.35 -3.10 25.05
CA ASP A 12 -38.94 -1.71 25.22
C ASP A 12 -38.88 -1.30 26.70
N SER A 13 -39.85 -1.76 27.51
CA SER A 13 -39.85 -1.51 28.96
C SER A 13 -38.64 -2.11 29.68
N MET A 14 -38.05 -3.17 29.12
CA MET A 14 -36.84 -3.84 29.60
C MET A 14 -35.58 -3.35 28.88
N ASN A 15 -35.71 -2.37 27.97
CA ASN A 15 -34.65 -1.89 27.09
C ASN A 15 -34.00 -3.03 26.27
N LEU A 16 -34.82 -3.99 25.83
CA LEU A 16 -34.41 -5.13 25.03
C LEU A 16 -34.88 -4.96 23.59
N ASN A 17 -34.03 -5.33 22.64
CA ASN A 17 -34.41 -5.39 21.22
C ASN A 17 -34.14 -6.81 20.69
N PRO A 18 -35.18 -7.66 20.62
CA PRO A 18 -35.07 -9.01 20.09
C PRO A 18 -34.52 -9.07 18.66
N GLN A 19 -34.90 -8.14 17.78
CA GLN A 19 -34.43 -8.11 16.39
C GLN A 19 -32.94 -7.79 16.32
N LEU A 20 -32.47 -6.84 17.14
CA LEU A 20 -31.04 -6.53 17.25
C LEU A 20 -30.23 -7.76 17.70
N PHE A 21 -30.72 -8.48 18.71
CA PHE A 21 -30.07 -9.71 19.18
C PHE A 21 -29.98 -10.79 18.11
N LEU A 22 -31.09 -11.01 17.38
CA LEU A 22 -31.11 -12.01 16.29
C LEU A 22 -30.13 -11.63 15.19
N ASN A 23 -30.15 -10.38 14.72
CA ASN A 23 -29.23 -9.89 13.70
C ASN A 23 -27.76 -10.04 14.13
N GLU A 24 -27.44 -9.65 15.36
CA GLU A 24 -26.07 -9.78 15.87
C GLU A 24 -25.60 -11.24 15.90
N THR A 25 -26.49 -12.14 16.33
CA THR A 25 -26.20 -13.58 16.36
C THR A 25 -25.99 -14.13 14.95
N LEU A 26 -26.84 -13.76 13.99
CA LEU A 26 -26.73 -14.18 12.60
C LEU A 26 -25.42 -13.69 11.97
N ASN A 27 -25.09 -12.41 12.15
CA ASN A 27 -23.84 -11.82 11.65
C ASN A 27 -22.62 -12.49 12.28
N THR A 28 -22.64 -12.74 13.59
CA THR A 28 -21.54 -13.43 14.29
C THR A 28 -21.29 -14.82 13.71
N VAL A 29 -22.36 -15.57 13.42
CA VAL A 29 -22.23 -16.91 12.81
C VAL A 29 -21.66 -16.80 11.40
N GLU A 30 -22.08 -15.82 10.61
CA GLU A 30 -21.55 -15.57 9.27
C GLU A 30 -20.06 -15.22 9.30
N ASP A 31 -19.65 -14.32 10.21
CA ASP A 31 -18.25 -13.93 10.40
C ASP A 31 -17.37 -15.12 10.78
N ILE A 32 -17.79 -15.93 11.76
CA ILE A 32 -17.06 -17.13 12.19
C ILE A 32 -16.88 -18.12 11.03
N VAL A 33 -17.93 -18.32 10.23
CA VAL A 33 -17.87 -19.23 9.08
C VAL A 33 -16.95 -18.68 8.00
N GLY A 34 -17.01 -17.37 7.72
CA GLY A 34 -16.10 -16.69 6.81
C GLY A 34 -14.64 -16.87 7.21
N GLU A 35 -14.32 -16.52 8.46
CA GLU A 35 -12.97 -16.65 9.02
C GLU A 35 -12.46 -18.09 9.00
N ALA A 36 -13.31 -19.07 9.32
CA ALA A 36 -12.95 -20.48 9.28
C ALA A 36 -12.55 -20.92 7.87
N PHE A 37 -13.31 -20.51 6.84
CA PHE A 37 -12.96 -20.85 5.46
C PHE A 37 -11.68 -20.17 4.99
N ASP A 38 -11.42 -18.94 5.42
CA ASP A 38 -10.18 -18.24 5.09
C ASP A 38 -8.97 -18.93 5.74
N PHE A 39 -9.10 -19.35 7.01
CA PHE A 39 -8.12 -20.17 7.70
C PHE A 39 -7.85 -21.49 6.96
N TYR A 40 -8.89 -22.26 6.63
CA TYR A 40 -8.71 -23.55 5.94
C TYR A 40 -8.16 -23.39 4.52
N THR A 41 -8.43 -22.28 3.85
CA THR A 41 -7.85 -21.97 2.54
C THR A 41 -6.33 -21.80 2.64
N LEU A 42 -5.88 -21.06 3.65
CA LEU A 42 -4.46 -20.88 3.93
C LEU A 42 -3.79 -22.20 4.31
N GLU A 43 -4.41 -22.96 5.23
CA GLU A 43 -3.88 -24.23 5.71
C GLU A 43 -3.78 -25.27 4.58
N ALA A 44 -4.82 -25.40 3.74
CA ALA A 44 -4.80 -26.29 2.60
C ALA A 44 -3.71 -25.92 1.59
N SER A 45 -3.51 -24.63 1.34
CA SER A 45 -2.44 -24.14 0.45
C SER A 45 -1.05 -24.52 0.98
N ASN A 46 -0.84 -24.37 2.30
CA ASN A 46 0.40 -24.75 2.98
C ASN A 46 0.67 -26.26 2.92
N LEU A 47 -0.34 -27.08 3.26
CA LEU A 47 -0.22 -28.54 3.25
C LEU A 47 0.06 -29.10 1.86
N LEU A 48 -0.54 -28.52 0.83
CA LEU A 48 -0.36 -28.93 -0.56
C LEU A 48 0.90 -28.34 -1.21
N LYS A 49 1.66 -27.49 -0.48
CA LYS A 49 2.85 -26.79 -0.96
C LYS A 49 2.59 -26.06 -2.28
N ILE A 50 1.42 -25.43 -2.40
CA ILE A 50 1.04 -24.69 -3.61
C ILE A 50 1.76 -23.34 -3.56
N ASP A 51 2.82 -23.23 -4.35
CA ASP A 51 3.56 -21.97 -4.46
C ASP A 51 2.79 -21.02 -5.38
N GLY A 52 2.15 -20.00 -4.79
CA GLY A 52 1.20 -19.11 -5.47
C GLY A 52 1.77 -18.33 -6.66
N ARG A 53 3.09 -18.38 -6.88
CA ARG A 53 3.79 -17.75 -8.00
C ARG A 53 4.08 -18.70 -9.17
N ALA A 54 4.07 -20.01 -8.96
CA ALA A 54 4.44 -21.03 -9.96
C ALA A 54 3.28 -21.98 -10.30
N ASP A 55 2.39 -22.27 -9.35
CA ASP A 55 1.37 -23.32 -9.46
C ASP A 55 -0.07 -22.77 -9.59
N ASN A 56 -0.26 -21.78 -10.48
CA ASN A 56 -1.53 -21.06 -10.69
C ASN A 56 -2.73 -21.98 -10.98
N ASN A 57 -2.52 -23.11 -11.65
CA ASN A 57 -3.61 -24.04 -11.93
C ASN A 57 -4.09 -24.75 -10.66
N ARG A 58 -3.16 -25.20 -9.81
CA ARG A 58 -3.49 -25.92 -8.57
C ARG A 58 -4.13 -24.99 -7.53
N SER A 59 -3.63 -23.77 -7.43
CA SER A 59 -4.23 -22.72 -6.58
C SER A 59 -5.68 -22.44 -7.00
N ARG A 60 -5.95 -22.28 -8.29
CA ARG A 60 -7.31 -22.04 -8.80
C ARG A 60 -8.24 -23.23 -8.58
N GLU A 61 -7.78 -24.46 -8.81
CA GLU A 61 -8.62 -25.64 -8.57
C GLU A 61 -8.90 -25.86 -7.08
N LEU A 62 -7.93 -25.55 -6.20
CA LEU A 62 -8.16 -25.54 -4.75
C LEU A 62 -9.22 -24.50 -4.36
N ALA A 63 -9.08 -23.26 -4.84
CA ALA A 63 -10.04 -22.19 -4.57
C ALA A 63 -11.46 -22.59 -5.00
N LYS A 64 -11.63 -23.11 -6.23
CA LYS A 64 -12.92 -23.61 -6.71
C LYS A 64 -13.50 -24.73 -5.84
N GLY A 65 -12.65 -25.66 -5.39
CA GLY A 65 -13.07 -26.75 -4.52
C GLY A 65 -13.57 -26.23 -3.17
N ILE A 66 -12.84 -25.30 -2.58
CA ILE A 66 -13.21 -24.64 -1.32
C ILE A 66 -14.49 -23.83 -1.49
N ASP A 67 -14.62 -23.04 -2.55
CA ASP A 67 -15.83 -22.25 -2.83
C ASP A 67 -17.07 -23.13 -2.97
N ARG A 68 -16.91 -24.32 -3.57
CA ARG A 68 -18.01 -25.28 -3.67
C ARG A 68 -18.43 -25.81 -2.30
N VAL A 69 -17.48 -26.16 -1.44
CA VAL A 69 -17.77 -26.60 -0.07
C VAL A 69 -18.37 -25.46 0.75
N ARG A 70 -17.83 -24.24 0.61
CA ARG A 70 -18.35 -23.01 1.22
C ARG A 70 -19.82 -22.80 0.85
N GLY A 71 -20.15 -22.82 -0.44
CA GLY A 71 -21.53 -22.67 -0.89
C GLY A 71 -22.47 -23.77 -0.39
N MET A 72 -22.01 -25.02 -0.30
CA MET A 72 -22.81 -26.12 0.27
C MET A 72 -23.12 -25.91 1.75
N ILE A 73 -22.12 -25.51 2.54
CA ILE A 73 -22.30 -25.26 3.98
C ILE A 73 -23.16 -24.01 4.19
N GLN A 74 -22.87 -22.92 3.48
CA GLN A 74 -23.63 -21.68 3.56
C GLN A 74 -25.11 -21.89 3.25
N SER A 75 -25.44 -22.60 2.17
CA SER A 75 -26.84 -22.87 1.82
C SER A 75 -27.59 -23.62 2.93
N VAL A 76 -26.99 -24.67 3.51
CA VAL A 76 -27.62 -25.41 4.62
C VAL A 76 -27.72 -24.57 5.88
N LEU A 77 -26.71 -23.73 6.14
CA LEU A 77 -26.67 -22.87 7.31
C LEU A 77 -27.71 -21.76 7.21
N GLU A 78 -27.83 -21.09 6.08
CA GLU A 78 -28.85 -20.06 5.81
C GLU A 78 -30.26 -20.60 6.06
N ASP A 79 -30.58 -21.78 5.53
CA ASP A 79 -31.88 -22.42 5.75
C ASP A 79 -32.15 -22.69 7.23
N ARG A 80 -31.14 -23.20 7.95
CA ARG A 80 -31.26 -23.50 9.38
C ARG A 80 -31.37 -22.23 10.22
N LEU A 81 -30.61 -21.20 9.90
CA LEU A 81 -30.63 -19.92 10.59
C LEU A 81 -31.96 -19.19 10.37
N ARG A 82 -32.54 -19.25 9.16
CA ARG A 82 -33.89 -18.73 8.90
C ARG A 82 -34.96 -19.45 9.74
N MET A 83 -34.88 -20.78 9.84
CA MET A 83 -35.80 -21.54 10.69
C MET A 83 -35.62 -21.20 12.18
N TRP A 84 -34.37 -21.04 12.61
CA TRP A 84 -34.04 -20.64 13.98
C TRP A 84 -34.56 -19.23 14.31
N GLU A 85 -34.35 -18.26 13.42
CA GLU A 85 -34.85 -16.89 13.57
C GLU A 85 -36.38 -16.87 13.69
N ALA A 86 -37.07 -17.58 12.79
CA ALA A 86 -38.52 -17.71 12.83
C ALA A 86 -39.01 -18.37 14.12
N TYR A 87 -38.31 -19.39 14.61
CA TYR A 87 -38.60 -20.03 15.89
C TYR A 87 -38.44 -19.04 17.05
N CYS A 88 -37.34 -18.29 17.08
CA CYS A 88 -37.07 -17.31 18.12
C CYS A 88 -38.15 -16.22 18.18
N LEU A 89 -38.53 -15.66 17.03
CA LEU A 89 -39.59 -14.65 16.97
C LEU A 89 -40.95 -15.19 17.41
N ARG A 90 -41.22 -16.47 17.12
CA ARG A 90 -42.51 -17.08 17.39
C ARG A 90 -42.67 -17.63 18.82
N TYR A 91 -41.58 -18.07 19.44
CA TYR A 91 -41.64 -18.81 20.71
C TYR A 91 -40.74 -18.27 21.81
N THR A 92 -39.58 -17.70 21.47
CA THR A 92 -38.63 -17.18 22.47
C THR A 92 -38.95 -15.73 22.83
N PHE A 93 -39.18 -14.89 21.81
CA PHE A 93 -39.48 -13.47 21.94
C PHE A 93 -40.96 -13.17 21.67
N ALA A 94 -41.83 -14.15 21.89
CA ALA A 94 -43.26 -13.98 21.81
C ALA A 94 -43.82 -13.68 23.21
N VAL A 95 -44.58 -12.60 23.30
CA VAL A 95 -45.32 -12.25 24.52
C VAL A 95 -46.71 -12.92 24.45
N PRO A 96 -47.10 -13.70 25.47
CA PRO A 96 -48.44 -14.30 25.52
C PRO A 96 -49.54 -13.25 25.41
N GLU A 97 -50.65 -13.57 24.73
CA GLU A 97 -51.73 -12.59 24.51
C GLU A 97 -52.39 -12.10 25.81
N ASP A 98 -52.40 -12.97 26.83
CA ASP A 98 -52.93 -12.71 28.17
C ASP A 98 -51.93 -11.94 29.06
N PHE A 99 -50.72 -11.69 28.58
CA PHE A 99 -49.73 -10.92 29.32
C PHE A 99 -50.15 -9.46 29.38
N VAL A 100 -50.34 -8.98 30.60
CA VAL A 100 -50.57 -7.57 30.90
C VAL A 100 -49.28 -7.05 31.50
N LEU A 101 -48.65 -6.11 30.80
CA LEU A 101 -47.51 -5.38 31.36
C LEU A 101 -48.03 -4.67 32.63
N PRO A 102 -47.47 -4.96 33.82
CA PRO A 102 -47.82 -4.21 35.02
C PRO A 102 -47.61 -2.73 34.74
N GLU A 103 -48.56 -1.87 35.12
CA GLU A 103 -48.31 -0.44 35.08
C GLU A 103 -47.03 -0.20 35.86
N SER A 104 -46.06 0.46 35.23
CA SER A 104 -44.78 0.78 35.85
C SER A 104 -45.05 1.30 37.26
N ASP A 105 -44.54 0.59 38.27
CA ASP A 105 -44.58 1.00 39.67
C ASP A 105 -43.83 2.32 39.91
N ALA A 106 -43.51 3.10 38.87
CA ALA A 106 -43.16 4.51 38.97
C ALA A 106 -44.16 5.33 39.82
N GLN A 107 -45.40 4.87 40.03
CA GLN A 107 -46.33 5.50 40.97
C GLN A 107 -46.17 5.02 42.43
N ASN A 108 -45.54 3.87 42.69
CA ASN A 108 -45.29 3.31 44.03
C ASN A 108 -43.83 3.42 44.49
N ILE A 109 -42.90 3.79 43.60
CA ILE A 109 -41.54 4.16 43.99
C ILE A 109 -41.66 5.51 44.70
N GLN A 110 -41.53 5.51 46.02
CA GLN A 110 -41.31 6.76 46.76
C GLN A 110 -40.17 7.50 46.07
N PRO A 111 -40.29 8.81 45.81
CA PRO A 111 -39.25 9.56 45.13
C PRO A 111 -37.93 9.27 45.84
N LEU A 112 -37.04 8.56 45.13
CA LEU A 112 -35.72 8.21 45.63
C LEU A 112 -35.09 9.54 46.09
N PRO A 113 -34.55 9.63 47.31
CA PRO A 113 -33.97 10.87 47.77
C PRO A 113 -32.90 11.27 46.76
N ASN A 114 -33.09 12.43 46.12
CA ASN A 114 -32.24 13.05 45.10
C ASN A 114 -30.81 12.49 45.14
N ASP A 115 -30.54 11.49 44.30
CA ASP A 115 -29.31 10.69 44.37
C ASP A 115 -28.20 11.46 43.63
N GLN A 116 -27.71 12.51 44.30
CA GLN A 116 -26.64 13.36 43.79
C GLN A 116 -25.40 12.56 43.40
N ASP A 117 -25.20 11.39 43.98
CA ASP A 117 -24.08 10.50 43.66
C ASP A 117 -24.30 9.81 42.31
N LEU A 118 -25.52 9.34 42.01
CA LEU A 118 -25.87 8.82 40.67
C LEU A 118 -25.80 9.91 39.59
N ASP A 119 -26.28 11.12 39.88
CA ASP A 119 -26.18 12.24 38.94
C ASP A 119 -24.71 12.62 38.68
N ALA A 120 -23.88 12.64 39.72
CA ALA A 120 -22.45 12.89 39.59
C ALA A 120 -21.72 11.77 38.81
N GLU A 121 -22.13 10.52 38.98
CA GLU A 121 -21.61 9.38 38.23
C GLU A 121 -22.02 9.46 36.75
N LEU A 122 -23.28 9.82 36.46
CA LEU A 122 -23.78 10.02 35.11
C LEU A 122 -23.06 11.17 34.40
N ASP A 123 -22.81 12.29 35.09
CA ASP A 123 -22.02 13.41 34.58
C ASP A 123 -20.56 13.01 34.36
N SER A 124 -20.00 12.17 35.22
CA SER A 124 -18.65 11.61 35.06
C SER A 124 -18.55 10.73 33.82
N LEU A 125 -19.49 9.79 33.64
CA LEU A 125 -19.59 8.91 32.48
C LEU A 125 -19.82 9.70 31.19
N SER A 126 -20.71 10.69 31.21
CA SER A 126 -20.99 11.54 30.05
C SER A 126 -19.75 12.32 29.62
N ARG A 127 -19.00 12.89 30.58
CA ARG A 127 -17.72 13.55 30.29
C ARG A 127 -16.69 12.58 29.74
N LYS A 128 -16.58 11.37 30.30
CA LYS A 128 -15.65 10.34 29.81
C LYS A 128 -16.00 9.88 28.39
N LEU A 129 -17.28 9.66 28.10
CA LEU A 129 -17.77 9.29 26.77
C LEU A 129 -17.49 10.39 25.75
N HIS A 130 -17.70 11.66 26.13
CA HIS A 130 -17.37 12.80 25.27
C HIS A 130 -15.86 12.88 24.99
N LEU A 131 -15.02 12.64 25.99
CA LEU A 131 -13.57 12.60 25.83
C LEU A 131 -13.13 11.48 24.87
N GLU A 132 -13.65 10.25 25.05
CA GLU A 132 -13.35 9.13 24.16
C GLU A 132 -13.88 9.35 22.74
N ARG A 133 -15.06 9.98 22.60
CA ARG A 133 -15.60 10.38 21.29
C ARG A 133 -14.66 11.35 20.59
N ASN A 134 -14.17 12.37 21.29
CA ASN A 134 -13.22 13.33 20.72
C ASN A 134 -11.92 12.65 20.30
N ARG A 135 -11.39 11.75 21.14
CA ARG A 135 -10.20 10.97 20.82
C ARG A 135 -10.41 10.06 19.60
N SER A 136 -11.59 9.45 19.46
CA SER A 136 -11.95 8.65 18.29
C SER A 136 -11.99 9.50 17.00
N VAL A 137 -12.55 10.71 17.07
CA VAL A 137 -12.56 11.65 15.94
C VAL A 137 -11.13 12.05 15.55
N GLU A 138 -10.28 12.36 16.53
CA GLU A 138 -8.87 12.71 16.31
C GLU A 138 -8.12 11.54 15.66
N LEU A 139 -8.23 10.34 16.23
CA LEU A 139 -7.60 9.14 15.67
C LEU A 139 -8.05 8.84 14.23
N ASN A 140 -9.34 8.98 13.94
CA ASN A 140 -9.87 8.82 12.59
C ASN A 140 -9.29 9.85 11.62
N SER A 141 -9.07 11.09 12.08
CA SER A 141 -8.43 12.13 11.27
C SER A 141 -6.96 11.83 10.98
N GLU A 142 -6.23 11.27 11.95
CA GLU A 142 -4.85 10.79 11.77
C GLU A 142 -4.78 9.62 10.80
N LEU A 143 -5.74 8.68 10.90
CA LEU A 143 -5.83 7.53 10.01
C LEU A 143 -6.02 7.98 8.55
N GLN A 144 -6.93 8.93 8.30
CA GLN A 144 -7.11 9.52 6.96
C GLN A 144 -5.85 10.25 6.46
N ALA A 145 -5.12 10.93 7.34
CA ALA A 145 -3.87 11.60 6.97
C ALA A 145 -2.79 10.57 6.60
N LEU A 146 -2.69 9.47 7.34
CA LEU A 146 -1.79 8.36 7.06
C LEU A 146 -2.12 7.65 5.75
N GLU A 147 -3.40 7.40 5.47
CA GLU A 147 -3.85 6.83 4.18
C GLU A 147 -3.44 7.71 3.01
N ARG A 148 -3.70 9.02 3.07
CA ARG A 148 -3.27 9.97 2.02
C ARG A 148 -1.75 9.94 1.83
N ARG A 149 -0.99 9.88 2.92
CA ARG A 149 0.47 9.76 2.87
C ARG A 149 0.91 8.43 2.25
N SER A 150 0.24 7.33 2.60
CA SER A 150 0.52 6.00 2.06
C SER A 150 0.31 5.97 0.55
N VAL A 151 -0.82 6.48 0.05
CA VAL A 151 -1.11 6.59 -1.39
C VAL A 151 -0.07 7.45 -2.11
N SER A 152 0.30 8.61 -1.55
CA SER A 152 1.34 9.48 -2.11
C SER A 152 2.72 8.81 -2.15
N ASN A 153 3.06 8.07 -1.09
CA ASN A 153 4.31 7.30 -1.03
C ASN A 153 4.33 6.17 -2.05
N GLU A 154 3.20 5.47 -2.24
CA GLU A 154 3.09 4.43 -3.27
C GLU A 154 3.27 5.02 -4.67
N LEU A 155 2.63 6.15 -4.97
CA LEU A 155 2.82 6.87 -6.23
C LEU A 155 4.28 7.29 -6.43
N SER A 156 4.92 7.81 -5.38
CA SER A 156 6.34 8.18 -5.42
C SER A 156 7.24 6.97 -5.67
N ALA A 157 6.97 5.84 -5.01
CA ALA A 157 7.70 4.60 -5.22
C ALA A 157 7.52 4.08 -6.65
N ARG A 158 6.31 4.15 -7.21
CA ARG A 158 6.04 3.82 -8.62
C ARG A 158 6.82 4.72 -9.57
N LEU A 159 6.83 6.03 -9.35
CA LEU A 159 7.59 6.99 -10.16
C LEU A 159 9.10 6.72 -10.10
N VAL A 160 9.65 6.48 -8.91
CA VAL A 160 11.07 6.15 -8.73
C VAL A 160 11.43 4.83 -9.44
N ASN A 161 10.54 3.84 -9.36
CA ASN A 161 10.73 2.58 -10.05
C ASN A 161 10.69 2.75 -11.58
N GLU A 162 9.77 3.57 -12.09
CA GLU A 162 9.69 3.89 -13.52
C GLU A 162 10.95 4.64 -14.00
N VAL A 163 11.44 5.62 -13.24
CA VAL A 163 12.69 6.32 -13.56
C VAL A 163 13.90 5.38 -13.52
N SER A 164 13.96 4.45 -12.56
CA SER A 164 15.02 3.43 -12.53
C SER A 164 14.97 2.55 -13.77
N LYS A 165 13.76 2.10 -14.15
CA LYS A 165 13.57 1.30 -15.35
C LYS A 165 13.97 2.05 -16.62
N LEU A 166 13.59 3.33 -16.73
CA LEU A 166 14.02 4.18 -17.84
C LEU A 166 15.53 4.38 -17.84
N TYR A 167 16.18 4.48 -16.68
CA TYR A 167 17.64 4.56 -16.59
C TYR A 167 18.31 3.26 -17.06
N ASP A 168 17.77 2.11 -16.67
CA ASP A 168 18.27 0.78 -17.07
C ASP A 168 18.02 0.48 -18.55
N GLU A 169 16.88 0.93 -19.11
CA GLU A 169 16.56 0.83 -20.54
C GLU A 169 17.33 1.87 -21.37
N SER A 170 17.60 3.04 -20.80
CA SER A 170 18.43 4.04 -21.45
C SER A 170 19.87 3.54 -21.50
N SER A 171 20.45 3.50 -22.68
CA SER A 171 21.87 3.19 -22.90
C SER A 171 22.82 4.21 -22.23
N VAL A 172 22.37 5.05 -21.30
CA VAL A 172 23.19 6.08 -20.63
C VAL A 172 24.42 5.48 -19.95
N ASN A 173 24.29 4.30 -19.33
CA ASN A 173 25.44 3.62 -18.74
C ASN A 173 26.42 3.11 -19.82
N ASP A 174 25.93 2.55 -20.93
CA ASP A 174 26.79 2.05 -22.02
C ASP A 174 27.40 3.19 -22.85
N MET A 175 26.64 4.24 -23.12
CA MET A 175 27.08 5.47 -23.77
C MET A 175 28.12 6.21 -22.92
N SER A 176 27.97 6.25 -21.60
CA SER A 176 28.99 6.85 -20.71
C SER A 176 30.28 6.02 -20.66
N LYS A 177 30.18 4.68 -20.70
CA LYS A 177 31.35 3.79 -20.83
C LYS A 177 32.05 3.97 -22.17
N GLU A 178 31.33 3.99 -23.28
CA GLU A 178 31.90 4.22 -24.61
C GLU A 178 32.53 5.62 -24.71
N MET A 179 31.90 6.66 -24.15
CA MET A 179 32.49 8.00 -24.12
C MET A 179 33.80 8.04 -23.32
N THR A 180 33.87 7.32 -22.21
CA THR A 180 35.10 7.19 -21.40
C THR A 180 36.20 6.46 -22.18
N LYS A 181 35.83 5.41 -22.92
CA LYS A 181 36.75 4.66 -23.78
C LYS A 181 37.27 5.53 -24.92
N VAL A 182 36.41 6.23 -25.67
CA VAL A 182 36.79 7.15 -26.74
C VAL A 182 37.71 8.26 -26.23
N ALA A 183 37.42 8.83 -25.05
CA ALA A 183 38.29 9.83 -24.43
C ALA A 183 39.68 9.27 -24.08
N SER A 184 39.75 8.01 -23.62
CA SER A 184 41.01 7.34 -23.32
C SER A 184 41.82 7.04 -24.58
N GLU A 185 41.17 6.62 -25.67
CA GLU A 185 41.78 6.36 -26.96
C GLU A 185 42.34 7.64 -27.58
N LEU A 186 41.57 8.74 -27.52
CA LEU A 186 42.02 10.06 -27.95
C LEU A 186 43.26 10.50 -27.19
N ARG A 187 43.27 10.34 -25.86
CA ARG A 187 44.43 10.68 -25.02
C ARG A 187 45.65 9.84 -25.40
N ALA A 188 45.48 8.54 -25.66
CA ALA A 188 46.55 7.67 -26.12
C ALA A 188 47.08 8.08 -27.50
N ALA A 189 46.20 8.44 -28.45
CA ALA A 189 46.58 8.91 -29.78
C ALA A 189 47.36 10.23 -29.71
N ILE A 190 46.93 11.19 -28.88
CA ILE A 190 47.64 12.45 -28.64
C ILE A 190 49.04 12.18 -28.07
N ASN A 191 49.16 11.29 -27.08
CA ASN A 191 50.45 10.93 -26.50
C ASN A 191 51.36 10.27 -27.54
N ARG A 192 50.86 9.32 -28.34
CA ARG A 192 51.62 8.67 -29.43
C ARG A 192 52.07 9.68 -30.48
N LEU A 193 51.21 10.63 -30.85
CA LEU A 193 51.55 11.70 -31.79
C LEU A 193 52.65 12.60 -31.23
N LYS A 194 52.55 12.96 -29.95
CA LYS A 194 53.58 13.73 -29.24
C LYS A 194 54.92 12.99 -29.23
N THR A 195 54.94 11.70 -28.91
CA THR A 195 56.17 10.87 -28.93
C THR A 195 56.72 10.70 -30.35
N ARG A 196 55.86 10.53 -31.38
CA ARG A 196 56.31 10.51 -32.77
C ARG A 196 56.94 11.83 -33.19
N ARG A 197 56.38 12.96 -32.76
CA ARG A 197 56.91 14.29 -33.05
C ARG A 197 58.24 14.56 -32.36
N THR A 198 58.41 14.13 -31.09
CA THR A 198 59.70 14.21 -30.40
C THR A 198 60.75 13.31 -31.04
N ASN A 199 60.39 12.07 -31.39
CA ASN A 199 61.31 11.13 -32.04
C ASN A 199 61.67 11.56 -33.47
N ALA A 200 60.76 12.21 -34.19
CA ALA A 200 61.03 12.81 -35.51
C ALA A 200 61.93 14.04 -35.38
N ALA A 201 61.77 14.87 -34.34
CA ALA A 201 62.68 15.95 -34.02
C ALA A 201 64.08 15.43 -33.63
N GLU A 202 64.17 14.31 -32.90
CA GLU A 202 65.42 13.65 -32.53
C GLU A 202 66.11 12.95 -33.71
N ARG A 203 65.35 12.37 -34.65
CA ARG A 203 65.90 11.85 -35.91
C ARG A 203 66.39 12.99 -36.81
N ALA A 204 65.67 14.10 -36.85
CA ALA A 204 66.10 15.30 -37.58
C ALA A 204 67.36 15.94 -36.97
N THR A 205 67.59 15.84 -35.65
CA THR A 205 68.85 16.27 -35.02
C THR A 205 69.97 15.23 -35.14
N GLY A 206 69.64 13.93 -35.14
CA GLY A 206 70.58 12.83 -35.37
C GLY A 206 71.08 12.73 -36.82
N GLU A 207 70.23 13.03 -37.82
CA GLU A 207 70.63 13.17 -39.22
C GLU A 207 71.45 14.46 -39.45
N ARG A 208 71.21 15.52 -38.68
CA ARG A 208 71.99 16.77 -38.76
C ARG A 208 73.42 16.67 -38.24
N LEU A 209 73.76 15.61 -37.50
CA LEU A 209 75.13 15.36 -37.03
C LEU A 209 75.97 14.52 -38.01
N LYS A 210 75.41 14.05 -39.13
CA LYS A 210 76.15 13.26 -40.14
C LYS A 210 76.44 13.95 -41.46
N ASN A 211 75.89 15.13 -41.72
CA ASN A 211 76.23 15.89 -42.92
C ASN A 211 76.63 17.32 -42.55
N ASN A 212 77.91 17.61 -42.73
CA ASN A 212 78.49 18.93 -42.58
C ASN A 212 77.87 19.94 -43.56
N GLY A 213 77.64 21.14 -43.05
CA GLY A 213 77.83 22.41 -43.74
C GLY A 213 76.80 22.76 -44.82
N ILE A 214 75.89 23.67 -44.50
CA ILE A 214 75.58 24.91 -45.24
C ILE A 214 74.51 25.68 -44.46
N ASP A 215 74.74 26.99 -44.30
CA ASP A 215 73.90 27.95 -43.59
C ASP A 215 72.64 28.39 -44.37
N PHE A 216 71.69 28.93 -43.58
CA PHE A 216 70.49 29.74 -43.90
C PHE A 216 69.15 29.02 -44.23
N PRO A 217 67.98 29.64 -43.94
CA PRO A 217 67.57 30.41 -42.76
C PRO A 217 66.28 29.84 -42.10
N ALA A 218 65.96 30.35 -40.90
CA ALA A 218 64.74 30.02 -40.16
C ALA A 218 63.47 30.34 -40.96
N THR A 219 62.71 29.31 -41.33
CA THR A 219 61.30 29.46 -41.73
C THR A 219 60.44 28.71 -40.73
N ALA A 220 59.97 29.45 -39.74
CA ALA A 220 58.91 29.02 -38.84
C ALA A 220 57.62 28.85 -39.67
N LEU A 221 57.20 27.60 -39.89
CA LEU A 221 55.85 27.30 -40.39
C LEU A 221 54.88 27.36 -39.19
N GLY A 222 54.47 28.59 -38.88
CA GLY A 222 53.32 28.91 -38.05
C GLY A 222 52.02 28.52 -38.76
N GLY A 223 51.65 27.24 -38.64
CA GLY A 223 50.29 26.75 -38.92
C GLY A 223 49.35 27.10 -37.76
N LYS A 224 48.95 28.37 -37.72
CA LYS A 224 47.78 29.04 -37.12
C LYS A 224 47.01 28.36 -35.97
N ILE A 225 47.31 28.86 -34.77
CA ILE A 225 46.47 28.85 -33.56
C ILE A 225 45.04 29.40 -33.81
N GLU A 226 44.86 30.22 -34.85
CA GLU A 226 43.56 30.81 -35.23
C GLU A 226 42.52 29.77 -35.66
N GLU A 227 42.91 28.60 -36.16
CA GLU A 227 41.95 27.52 -36.48
C GLU A 227 41.44 26.79 -35.22
N LEU A 228 42.27 26.73 -34.17
CA LEU A 228 41.91 26.10 -32.90
C LEU A 228 40.97 27.00 -32.08
N ASP A 229 41.21 28.32 -32.11
CA ASP A 229 40.32 29.30 -31.47
C ASP A 229 38.95 29.37 -32.17
N LYS A 230 38.92 29.21 -33.50
CA LYS A 230 37.67 29.17 -34.26
C LYS A 230 36.84 27.93 -33.93
N PHE A 231 37.48 26.78 -33.75
CA PHE A 231 36.83 25.54 -33.33
C PHE A 231 36.31 25.61 -31.89
N LEU A 232 37.05 26.23 -30.97
CA LEU A 232 36.62 26.44 -29.57
C LEU A 232 35.45 27.43 -29.46
N ALA A 233 35.37 28.42 -30.35
CA ALA A 233 34.27 29.38 -30.38
C ALA A 233 32.94 28.77 -30.88
N GLU A 234 32.98 27.79 -31.79
CA GLU A 234 31.80 27.06 -32.25
C GLU A 234 31.24 26.12 -31.19
N LEU A 235 32.11 25.45 -30.43
CA LEU A 235 31.73 24.54 -29.34
C LEU A 235 31.03 25.24 -28.17
N ARG A 236 31.24 26.55 -28.00
CA ARG A 236 30.65 27.36 -26.93
C ARG A 236 29.26 27.92 -27.27
N LYS A 237 28.79 27.70 -28.50
CA LYS A 237 27.47 28.12 -29.00
C LYS A 237 26.44 26.98 -29.06
N MET A 238 26.86 25.73 -28.87
CA MET A 238 25.98 24.61 -28.50
C MET A 238 25.76 24.61 -26.99
#